data_AF-A0A2S9FQC8-F1
#
_entry.id   AF-A0A2S9FQC8-F1
#
_cell.length_a   1.000
_cell.length_b   1.000
_cell.length_c   1.000
_cell.angle_alpha   90.00
_cell.angle_beta   90.00
_cell.angle_gamma   90.00
#
_symmetry.space_group_name_H-M   'P 1'
#
loop_
_entity.id
_entity.type
_entity.pdbx_description
1 polymer ?
#
loop_
_entity_poly.entity_id
_entity_poly.type
_entity_poly.pdbx_seq_one_letter_code
_entity_poly.pdbx_strand_id
1 'polypeptide(L)' 'MTDLSIAPKEIDGHGLLAGKVVLVTAAAGTGIGSTTARRALLEGADVVVSDYH' A
#
# COMPACT_ATOMS: atom_id res chain seq x y z
N MET A 1 -4.44 -23.57 15.57
CA MET A 1 -4.85 -23.32 14.17
C MET A 1 -5.54 -21.99 14.17
N THR A 2 -5.08 -21.02 13.37
CA THR A 2 -5.69 -19.68 13.33
C THR A 2 -7.09 -19.80 12.74
N ASP A 3 -8.09 -19.17 13.37
CA ASP A 3 -9.44 -19.11 12.83
C ASP A 3 -9.44 -18.35 11.50
N LEU A 4 -9.82 -19.04 10.42
CA LEU A 4 -9.80 -18.51 9.05
C LEU A 4 -10.92 -17.50 8.79
N SER A 5 -11.91 -17.39 9.69
CA SER A 5 -12.98 -16.41 9.59
C SER A 5 -12.60 -15.03 10.12
N ILE A 6 -11.51 -14.92 10.88
CA ILE A 6 -11.02 -13.66 11.42
C ILE A 6 -10.11 -12.98 10.41
N ALA A 7 -10.45 -11.76 10.01
CA ALA A 7 -9.60 -10.98 9.10
C ALA A 7 -8.22 -10.75 9.73
N PRO A 8 -7.13 -11.09 9.02
CA PRO A 8 -5.79 -10.91 9.56
C PRO A 8 -5.45 -9.42 9.68
N LYS A 9 -4.63 -9.11 10.67
CA LYS A 9 -4.01 -7.78 10.76
C LYS A 9 -3.07 -7.60 9.57
N GLU A 10 -3.03 -6.37 9.07
CA GLU A 10 -2.04 -6.01 8.07
C GLU A 10 -0.60 -6.21 8.61
N ILE A 11 0.26 -6.79 7.76
CA ILE A 11 1.67 -7.04 8.06
C ILE A 11 2.52 -5.79 7.86
N ASP A 12 3.64 -5.73 8.57
CA ASP A 12 4.66 -4.70 8.38
C ASP A 12 5.32 -4.80 6.98
N GLY A 13 6.10 -3.78 6.62
CA GLY A 13 6.88 -3.78 5.39
C GLY A 13 8.15 -4.63 5.50
N HIS A 14 8.63 -5.14 4.36
CA HIS A 14 9.80 -6.01 4.26
C HIS A 14 10.92 -5.40 3.39
N GLY A 15 10.78 -4.14 2.99
CA GLY A 15 11.79 -3.41 2.20
C GLY A 15 11.81 -3.81 0.72
N LEU A 16 10.73 -4.39 0.20
CA LEU A 16 10.70 -4.95 -1.16
C LEU A 16 10.85 -3.91 -2.27
N LEU A 17 10.63 -2.62 -1.97
CA LEU A 17 10.64 -1.52 -2.93
C LEU A 17 11.62 -0.40 -2.52
N ALA A 18 12.58 -0.72 -1.66
CA ALA A 18 13.60 0.24 -1.21
C ALA A 18 14.32 0.91 -2.40
N GLY A 19 14.36 2.24 -2.39
CA GLY A 19 15.03 3.04 -3.44
C GLY A 19 14.28 3.07 -4.78
N LYS A 20 12.98 2.73 -4.79
CA LYS A 20 12.10 2.86 -5.97
C LYS A 20 11.14 4.04 -5.79
N VAL A 21 10.74 4.62 -6.92
CA VAL A 21 9.63 5.57 -6.99
C VAL A 21 8.43 4.86 -7.60
N VAL A 22 7.27 4.88 -6.93
CA VAL A 22 6.04 4.21 -7.36
C VAL A 22 4.95 5.22 -7.64
N LEU A 23 4.42 5.23 -8.87
CA LEU A 23 3.22 5.98 -9.24
C LEU A 23 1.99 5.11 -9.02
N VAL A 24 1.02 5.60 -8.25
CA VAL A 24 -0.28 4.95 -8.06
C VAL A 24 -1.38 5.90 -8.51
N THR A 25 -2.21 5.46 -9.45
CA THR A 25 -3.39 6.20 -9.94
C THR A 25 -4.63 5.88 -9.11
N ALA A 26 -5.65 6.76 -9.17
CA ALA A 26 -6.89 6.65 -8.38
C ALA A 26 -6.62 6.39 -6.89
N ALA A 27 -5.63 7.10 -6.34
CA ALA A 27 -5.06 6.82 -5.02
C ALA A 27 -5.41 7.85 -3.94
N ALA A 28 -6.28 8.82 -4.22
CA ALA A 28 -6.82 9.70 -3.20
C ALA A 28 -8.03 9.06 -2.49
N GLY A 29 -8.28 9.47 -1.25
CA GLY A 29 -9.40 8.98 -0.45
C GLY A 29 -9.23 7.54 0.04
N THR A 30 -10.36 6.84 0.25
CA THR A 30 -10.38 5.44 0.68
C THR A 30 -10.40 4.51 -0.51
N GLY A 31 -9.72 3.37 -0.43
CA GLY A 31 -9.84 2.31 -1.42
C GLY A 31 -8.52 1.63 -1.72
N ILE A 32 -8.50 0.86 -2.81
CA ILE A 32 -7.33 0.07 -3.17
C ILE A 32 -6.15 0.95 -3.61
N GLY A 33 -6.40 2.10 -4.24
CA GLY A 33 -5.34 3.01 -4.66
C GLY A 33 -4.56 3.55 -3.47
N SER A 34 -5.25 4.15 -2.48
CA SER A 34 -4.58 4.66 -1.28
C SER A 34 -3.97 3.54 -0.41
N THR A 35 -4.59 2.36 -0.37
CA THR A 35 -4.03 1.19 0.33
C THR A 35 -2.75 0.68 -0.36
N THR A 36 -2.71 0.70 -1.69
CA THR A 36 -1.53 0.31 -2.48
C THR A 36 -0.40 1.31 -2.30
N ALA A 37 -0.70 2.61 -2.35
CA ALA A 37 0.27 3.66 -2.05
C ALA A 37 0.86 3.50 -0.64
N ARG A 38 0.03 3.23 0.36
CA ARG A 38 0.48 2.97 1.73
C ARG A 38 1.35 1.71 1.83
N ARG A 39 0.99 0.63 1.14
CA ARG A 39 1.83 -0.58 1.07
C ARG A 39 3.18 -0.28 0.42
N ALA A 40 3.23 0.47 -0.68
CA ALA A 40 4.48 0.84 -1.32
C ALA A 40 5.40 1.66 -0.39
N LEU A 41 4.83 2.58 0.40
CA LEU A 41 5.58 3.31 1.44
C LEU A 41 6.14 2.36 2.51
N LEU A 42 5.34 1.41 3.01
CA LEU A 42 5.80 0.40 3.99
C LEU A 42 6.97 -0.43 3.43
N GLU A 43 6.97 -0.70 2.13
CA GLU A 43 8.07 -1.41 1.46
C GLU A 43 9.29 -0.53 1.12
N GLY A 44 9.31 0.73 1.55
CA GLY A 44 10.46 1.64 1.44
C GLY A 44 10.55 2.41 0.12
N ALA A 45 9.47 2.48 -0.65
CA ALA A 45 9.42 3.32 -1.84
C ALA A 45 9.10 4.79 -1.52
N ASP A 46 9.54 5.69 -2.38
CA ASP A 46 8.92 7.01 -2.53
C ASP A 46 7.67 6.87 -3.41
N VAL A 47 6.57 7.55 -3.07
CA VAL A 47 5.28 7.34 -3.75
C VAL A 47 4.73 8.64 -4.34
N VAL A 48 4.31 8.57 -5.60
CA VAL A 48 3.52 9.60 -6.29
C VAL A 48 2.06 9.14 -6.33
N VAL A 49 1.18 9.94 -5.73
CA VAL A 49 -0.26 9.73 -5.74
C VAL A 49 -0.87 10.57 -6.86
N SER A 50 -1.59 9.92 -7.77
CA SER A 50 -2.38 10.58 -8.81
C SER A 50 -3.84 10.22 -8.64
N ASP A 51 -4.71 11.20 -8.87
CA ASP A 51 -6.16 11.00 -8.86
C ASP A 51 -6.83 12.03 -9.78
N TYR A 52 -7.99 11.67 -10.31
CA TYR A 52 -8.81 12.54 -11.14
C TYR A 52 -10.26 12.42 -10.67
N HIS A 53 -10.82 13.53 -10.20
CA HIS A 53 -12.16 13.63 -9.62
C HIS A 53 -13.17 14.22 -10.61
#